data_AF-A0A960SUP3-F1
#
_entry.id   AF-A0A960SUP3-F1
#
_cell.length_a   1.000
_cell.length_b   1.000
_cell.length_c   1.000
_cell.angle_alpha   90.00
_cell.angle_beta   90.00
_cell.angle_gamma   90.00
#
_symmetry.space_group_name_H-M   'P 1'
#
loop_
_entity.id
_entity.type
_entity.pdbx_description
1 polymer ?
#
loop_
_entity_poly.entity_id
_entity_poly.type
_entity_poly.pdbx_seq_one_letter_code
_entity_poly.pdbx_strand_id
1 'polypeptide(L)'
;MMPFTTNFHNPPRGLRCRTTSPPRTERVVSLAAAFGCLLVAPVAHAFPDLSNGTYRIINRNSGQVLSVNAGGTFDGANVLQWPWNGGNDQNWILTSLGGNQYSIENQNAPGKVLDVNGGVTATGNGVNVHIWTNSGANNQKWTIQPTGGNYNTYTLAAVHSGKGLDVNGVSFANGANVQQWTLGPGLNQEWYLEPVTLPTPSGLVATTNDGLVTLTWNAQPGSSRFHIKRSTTSGSGYTTIATNIRGTTFHDSMVVGGTTYHYVVATVNFDGESNNSDEVSATPLTPAQQWRLDEFGSFDDTGDQADDADFDSDGTGNALERHLAMNPTESDPELLPWPGLSASDLQLTYRKAAWLPDVNLTVEESDLTGPWLPANGTSEILSDDGTAQQIRFTAPIGSEAKKFLRLKAEPKERPRVIVTTDGEADDQASMVRFLLTANEFDVEAIVNSSSQFHWVGPGAETGFNAYHRFEWFKDFLDLYAQVYPNLLLHDANYPSPEYLQSRWKVGNITASSGAAAGIGEDDIRTEGAKLIAEILLDDSDPRPIWLQAWGGCNTISRALKIIEEDHPTRMAEVAAKIRLYLIWEQDQTYKDYIFGSWEALGVQTIIADSFDCIAYEWPN
;
A
#
# COMPACT_ATOMS: atom_id res chain seq x y z
N MET A 1 62.19 -4.37 7.12
CA MET A 1 62.92 -3.12 7.45
C MET A 1 61.93 -1.97 7.31
N MET A 2 61.80 -1.21 8.40
CA MET A 2 60.99 -0.01 8.68
C MET A 2 61.12 1.15 7.66
N PRO A 3 60.42 2.30 7.80
CA PRO A 3 59.03 2.56 8.26
C PRO A 3 58.30 3.78 7.57
N PHE A 4 56.97 3.90 7.82
CA PHE A 4 56.09 5.07 8.16
C PHE A 4 56.33 6.49 7.55
N THR A 5 55.34 7.39 7.33
CA THR A 5 54.23 7.91 8.19
C THR A 5 53.20 8.73 7.38
N THR A 6 51.97 8.81 7.91
CA THR A 6 50.81 9.66 7.57
C THR A 6 50.95 11.14 7.95
N ASN A 7 50.20 12.05 7.27
CA ASN A 7 49.42 13.15 7.90
C ASN A 7 48.58 13.94 6.89
N PHE A 8 47.27 14.08 7.16
CA PHE A 8 46.31 14.95 6.47
C PHE A 8 46.27 16.35 7.13
N HIS A 9 46.08 17.40 6.33
CA HIS A 9 45.84 18.78 6.78
C HIS A 9 44.50 19.29 6.21
N ASN A 10 43.74 20.01 7.04
CA ASN A 10 42.45 20.68 6.76
C ASN A 10 42.53 21.71 5.60
N PRO A 11 41.41 22.00 4.90
CA PRO A 11 41.29 23.17 4.04
C PRO A 11 40.71 24.41 4.78
N PRO A 12 40.93 25.64 4.26
CA PRO A 12 40.64 26.89 4.96
C PRO A 12 39.25 27.48 4.67
N ARG A 13 38.79 28.32 5.59
CA ARG A 13 37.62 29.20 5.49
C ARG A 13 37.92 30.47 4.68
N GLY A 14 36.88 30.98 3.99
CA GLY A 14 36.59 32.42 3.97
C GLY A 14 36.02 32.94 2.66
N LEU A 15 34.80 33.50 2.70
CA LEU A 15 34.53 34.89 2.31
C LEU A 15 33.07 35.28 2.65
N ARG A 16 32.91 36.37 3.41
CA ARG A 16 31.63 37.05 3.69
C ARG A 16 31.52 38.27 2.77
N CYS A 17 30.32 38.58 2.29
CA CYS A 17 29.94 39.92 1.86
C CYS A 17 28.60 40.30 2.52
N ARG A 18 28.47 41.58 2.88
CA ARG A 18 27.44 42.16 3.75
C ARG A 18 26.66 43.19 2.93
N THR A 19 25.33 43.16 2.98
CA THR A 19 24.48 44.30 2.60
C THR A 19 23.44 44.54 3.70
N THR A 20 23.06 45.80 3.87
CA THR A 20 22.46 46.40 5.07
C THR A 20 21.10 47.06 4.78
N SER A 21 20.19 47.01 5.79
CA SER A 21 19.03 47.90 6.11
C SER A 21 17.61 47.40 5.75
N PRO A 22 16.52 47.89 6.40
CA PRO A 22 16.11 47.83 7.82
C PRO A 22 14.68 47.19 7.99
N PRO A 23 14.16 46.96 9.23
CA PRO A 23 12.92 46.19 9.42
C PRO A 23 11.64 47.06 9.30
N ARG A 24 10.61 46.55 8.62
CA ARG A 24 9.22 47.05 8.75
C ARG A 24 8.50 46.28 9.86
N THR A 25 8.01 47.05 10.82
CA THR A 25 7.07 46.66 11.88
C THR A 25 5.73 46.25 11.28
N GLU A 26 5.33 45.00 11.48
CA GLU A 26 3.93 44.58 11.40
C GLU A 26 3.52 43.89 12.71
N ARG A 27 2.32 44.25 13.14
CA ARG A 27 1.73 43.93 14.43
C ARG A 27 1.33 42.45 14.47
N VAL A 28 2.01 41.68 15.30
CA VAL A 28 1.50 40.37 15.73
C VAL A 28 0.34 40.63 16.70
N VAL A 29 -0.89 40.39 16.23
CA VAL A 29 -2.03 40.14 17.10
C VAL A 29 -1.83 38.76 17.69
N SER A 30 -1.47 38.70 18.98
CA SER A 30 -1.40 37.44 19.73
C SER A 30 -2.77 36.77 19.76
N LEU A 31 -2.93 35.68 19.01
CA LEU A 31 -3.84 34.60 19.38
C LEU A 31 -2.97 33.46 19.93
N ALA A 32 -2.92 33.37 21.25
CA ALA A 32 -2.22 32.30 21.95
C ALA A 32 -3.02 30.98 21.80
N ALA A 33 -2.69 30.18 20.78
CA ALA A 33 -3.02 28.76 20.79
C ALA A 33 -1.97 28.03 21.64
N ALA A 34 -2.36 27.66 22.86
CA ALA A 34 -1.55 26.84 23.74
C ALA A 34 -1.37 25.45 23.12
N PHE A 35 -0.26 25.23 22.39
CA PHE A 35 0.24 23.90 22.12
C PHE A 35 0.82 23.34 23.42
N GLY A 36 -0.07 22.78 24.24
CA GLY A 36 0.33 21.80 25.23
C GLY A 36 0.98 20.64 24.47
N CYS A 37 2.29 20.51 24.60
CA CYS A 37 3.00 19.29 24.26
C CYS A 37 2.44 18.18 25.17
N LEU A 38 1.37 17.53 24.70
CA LEU A 38 0.92 16.28 25.25
C LEU A 38 1.99 15.27 24.83
N LEU A 39 2.95 15.04 25.73
CA LEU A 39 3.68 13.78 25.75
C LEU A 39 2.60 12.70 25.79
N VAL A 40 2.26 12.16 24.62
CA VAL A 40 1.56 10.88 24.53
C VAL A 40 2.56 9.89 25.08
N ALA A 41 2.46 9.64 26.39
CA ALA A 41 2.98 8.41 26.95
C ALA A 41 2.48 7.29 26.03
N PRO A 42 3.32 6.31 25.64
CA PRO A 42 2.81 5.18 24.88
C PRO A 42 1.63 4.65 25.68
N VAL A 43 0.43 4.74 25.10
CA VAL A 43 -0.73 4.08 25.68
C VAL A 43 -0.28 2.63 25.72
N ALA A 44 -0.09 2.11 26.94
CA ALA A 44 0.00 0.67 27.11
C ALA A 44 -1.28 0.15 26.49
N HIS A 45 -1.18 -0.45 25.31
CA HIS A 45 -2.29 -1.14 24.69
C HIS A 45 -2.65 -2.27 25.66
N ALA A 46 -3.60 -2.00 26.55
CA ALA A 46 -4.32 -3.04 27.24
C ALA A 46 -5.05 -3.78 26.12
N PHE A 47 -4.45 -4.89 25.67
CA PHE A 47 -5.15 -5.79 24.77
C PHE A 47 -6.44 -6.19 25.49
N PRO A 48 -7.61 -6.02 24.86
CA PRO A 48 -8.85 -6.47 25.48
C PRO A 48 -8.73 -7.98 25.76
N ASP A 49 -9.27 -8.42 26.89
CA ASP A 49 -9.43 -9.84 27.18
C ASP A 49 -10.03 -10.55 25.94
N LEU A 50 -9.45 -11.68 25.52
CA LEU A 50 -10.04 -12.50 24.47
C LEU A 50 -11.48 -12.84 24.85
N SER A 51 -12.43 -12.67 23.91
CA SER A 51 -13.81 -13.03 24.18
C SER A 51 -13.96 -14.54 24.32
N ASN A 52 -15.01 -14.94 25.05
CA ASN A 52 -15.46 -16.31 25.02
C ASN A 52 -15.84 -16.70 23.58
N GLY A 53 -15.59 -17.95 23.22
CA GLY A 53 -15.90 -18.45 21.88
C GLY A 53 -15.09 -19.69 21.52
N THR A 54 -15.33 -20.21 20.31
CA THR A 54 -14.59 -21.34 19.77
C THR A 54 -13.42 -20.84 18.92
N TYR A 55 -12.22 -21.33 19.21
CA TYR A 55 -10.98 -20.96 18.56
C TYR A 55 -10.25 -22.19 18.04
N ARG A 56 -9.48 -22.01 16.98
CA ARG A 56 -8.33 -22.86 16.69
C ARG A 56 -7.08 -22.22 17.29
N ILE A 57 -6.18 -23.06 17.79
CA ILE A 57 -4.96 -22.65 18.47
C ILE A 57 -3.78 -23.10 17.60
N ILE A 58 -3.13 -22.18 16.91
CA ILE A 58 -2.12 -22.47 15.88
C ILE A 58 -0.73 -22.17 16.42
N ASN A 59 0.18 -23.12 16.35
CA ASN A 59 1.56 -22.92 16.79
C ASN A 59 2.31 -21.99 15.82
N ARG A 60 2.98 -20.96 16.34
CA ARG A 60 3.72 -19.98 15.52
C ARG A 60 4.92 -20.60 14.81
N ASN A 61 5.57 -21.59 15.41
CA ASN A 61 6.73 -22.26 14.81
C ASN A 61 6.31 -23.14 13.62
N SER A 62 5.35 -24.05 13.81
CA SER A 62 5.01 -25.07 12.81
C SER A 62 3.85 -24.71 11.88
N GLY A 63 3.00 -23.75 12.27
CA GLY A 63 1.73 -23.47 11.59
C GLY A 63 0.65 -24.54 11.81
N GLN A 64 0.91 -25.55 12.63
CA GLN A 64 -0.03 -26.63 12.94
C GLN A 64 -0.93 -26.27 14.12
N VAL A 65 -2.10 -26.91 14.22
CA VAL A 65 -3.09 -26.64 15.27
C VAL A 65 -2.96 -27.59 16.45
N LEU A 66 -3.34 -27.10 17.62
CA LEU A 66 -3.57 -27.92 18.81
C LEU A 66 -4.73 -28.90 18.56
N SER A 67 -4.48 -30.20 18.67
CA SER A 67 -5.45 -31.24 18.35
C SER A 67 -5.42 -32.33 19.43
N VAL A 68 -6.60 -32.88 19.73
CA VAL A 68 -6.70 -34.10 20.55
C VAL A 68 -6.41 -35.31 19.65
N ASN A 69 -5.43 -36.12 20.04
CA ASN A 69 -4.96 -37.24 19.25
C ASN A 69 -6.11 -38.17 18.82
N ALA A 70 -6.26 -38.36 17.51
CA ALA A 70 -7.31 -39.15 16.88
C ALA A 70 -8.75 -38.81 17.34
N GLY A 71 -8.98 -37.58 17.81
CA GLY A 71 -10.28 -37.12 18.30
C GLY A 71 -10.78 -37.83 19.56
N GLY A 72 -9.89 -38.33 20.41
CA GLY A 72 -10.25 -38.98 21.67
C GLY A 72 -11.12 -38.10 22.59
N THR A 73 -12.08 -38.71 23.27
CA THR A 73 -13.04 -38.00 24.16
C THR A 73 -13.00 -38.48 25.61
N PHE A 74 -12.00 -39.27 25.97
CA PHE A 74 -11.82 -39.84 27.32
C PHE A 74 -10.78 -39.04 28.14
N ASP A 75 -10.82 -39.20 29.45
CA ASP A 75 -9.82 -38.60 30.36
C ASP A 75 -8.43 -39.13 30.05
N GLY A 76 -7.49 -38.23 29.82
CA GLY A 76 -6.12 -38.57 29.43
C GLY A 76 -5.90 -38.72 27.94
N ALA A 77 -6.89 -38.41 27.08
CA ALA A 77 -6.65 -38.33 25.65
C ALA A 77 -5.60 -37.25 25.35
N ASN A 78 -4.54 -37.66 24.64
CA ASN A 78 -3.34 -36.85 24.46
C ASN A 78 -3.60 -35.62 23.59
N VAL A 79 -2.88 -34.52 23.87
CA VAL A 79 -2.89 -33.33 23.02
C VAL A 79 -1.55 -33.23 22.26
N LEU A 80 -1.65 -32.95 20.96
CA LEU A 80 -0.53 -32.88 20.03
C LEU A 80 -0.74 -31.74 19.02
N GLN A 81 0.23 -31.48 18.17
CA GLN A 81 0.02 -30.65 16.97
C GLN A 81 -0.33 -31.50 15.74
N TRP A 82 -1.25 -31.02 14.91
CA TRP A 82 -1.62 -31.66 13.65
C TRP A 82 -1.99 -30.62 12.58
N PRO A 83 -1.86 -30.93 11.27
CA PRO A 83 -2.41 -30.09 10.22
C PRO A 83 -3.91 -29.84 10.41
N TRP A 84 -4.35 -28.61 10.15
CA TRP A 84 -5.76 -28.25 10.23
C TRP A 84 -6.60 -29.08 9.24
N ASN A 85 -7.68 -29.67 9.73
CA ASN A 85 -8.62 -30.47 8.94
C ASN A 85 -10.10 -30.10 9.22
N GLY A 86 -10.35 -29.10 10.06
CA GLY A 86 -11.70 -28.65 10.42
C GLY A 86 -12.46 -29.55 11.39
N GLY A 87 -11.82 -30.59 11.94
CA GLY A 87 -12.41 -31.49 12.91
C GLY A 87 -12.67 -30.81 14.26
N ASN A 88 -13.75 -31.21 14.95
CA ASN A 88 -14.08 -30.67 16.28
C ASN A 88 -12.98 -30.96 17.32
N ASP A 89 -12.12 -31.95 17.10
CA ASP A 89 -10.98 -32.26 17.96
C ASP A 89 -9.87 -31.19 17.92
N GLN A 90 -9.93 -30.29 16.93
CA GLN A 90 -9.03 -29.16 16.74
C GLN A 90 -9.67 -27.82 17.14
N ASN A 91 -10.94 -27.85 17.58
CA ASN A 91 -11.70 -26.68 18.00
C ASN A 91 -11.74 -26.59 19.53
N TRP A 92 -11.42 -25.42 20.06
CA TRP A 92 -11.26 -25.18 21.49
C TRP A 92 -12.16 -24.04 21.95
N ILE A 93 -13.07 -24.32 22.88
CA ILE A 93 -13.98 -23.35 23.48
C ILE A 93 -13.24 -22.66 24.63
N LEU A 94 -12.93 -21.38 24.46
CA LEU A 94 -12.32 -20.54 25.48
C LEU A 94 -13.42 -19.88 26.32
N THR A 95 -13.33 -20.04 27.63
CA THR A 95 -14.20 -19.38 28.61
C THR A 95 -13.36 -18.57 29.58
N SER A 96 -13.50 -17.24 29.55
CA SER A 96 -12.84 -16.32 30.48
C SER A 96 -13.29 -16.56 31.90
N LEU A 97 -12.32 -16.62 32.79
CA LEU A 97 -12.46 -16.71 34.24
C LEU A 97 -12.12 -15.37 34.92
N GLY A 98 -11.86 -14.33 34.13
CA GLY A 98 -11.35 -13.02 34.56
C GLY A 98 -9.83 -12.99 34.72
N GLY A 99 -9.25 -11.78 34.62
CA GLY A 99 -7.82 -11.56 34.85
C GLY A 99 -6.90 -12.32 33.88
N ASN A 100 -7.27 -12.38 32.59
CA ASN A 100 -6.57 -13.13 31.53
C ASN A 100 -6.48 -14.65 31.74
N GLN A 101 -7.27 -15.23 32.65
CA GLN A 101 -7.32 -16.68 32.87
C GLN A 101 -8.49 -17.30 32.13
N TYR A 102 -8.25 -18.45 31.49
CA TYR A 102 -9.23 -19.14 30.67
C TYR A 102 -9.32 -20.62 31.04
N SER A 103 -10.53 -21.15 30.95
CA SER A 103 -10.76 -22.58 30.74
C SER A 103 -10.82 -22.84 29.23
N ILE A 104 -10.16 -23.91 28.78
CA ILE A 104 -10.01 -24.25 27.36
C ILE A 104 -10.60 -25.65 27.15
N GLU A 105 -11.84 -25.73 26.70
CA GLU A 105 -12.59 -26.99 26.50
C GLU A 105 -12.47 -27.48 25.06
N ASN A 106 -12.33 -28.79 24.83
CA ASN A 106 -12.31 -29.33 23.48
C ASN A 106 -13.74 -29.52 22.95
N GLN A 107 -14.06 -28.98 21.76
CA GLN A 107 -15.41 -29.05 21.21
C GLN A 107 -15.88 -30.49 20.94
N ASN A 108 -14.96 -31.42 20.64
CA ASN A 108 -15.29 -32.82 20.43
C ASN A 108 -15.53 -33.61 21.73
N ALA A 109 -15.14 -33.05 22.88
CA ALA A 109 -15.25 -33.71 24.19
C ALA A 109 -15.88 -32.77 25.24
N PRO A 110 -17.20 -32.53 25.19
CA PRO A 110 -17.88 -31.62 26.10
C PRO A 110 -17.61 -31.94 27.58
N GLY A 111 -17.29 -30.92 28.37
CA GLY A 111 -16.91 -31.02 29.78
C GLY A 111 -15.45 -31.45 30.03
N LYS A 112 -14.61 -31.61 29.00
CA LYS A 112 -13.19 -31.91 29.13
C LYS A 112 -12.31 -30.77 28.64
N VAL A 113 -11.36 -30.38 29.48
CA VAL A 113 -10.53 -29.18 29.31
C VAL A 113 -9.06 -29.53 29.21
N LEU A 114 -8.29 -28.62 28.61
CA LEU A 114 -6.84 -28.68 28.49
C LEU A 114 -6.20 -28.72 29.88
N ASP A 115 -5.52 -29.83 30.18
CA ASP A 115 -5.06 -30.19 31.52
C ASP A 115 -3.57 -30.57 31.48
N VAL A 116 -2.79 -30.04 32.43
CA VAL A 116 -1.44 -30.52 32.69
C VAL A 116 -1.51 -31.78 33.57
N ASN A 117 -1.04 -32.90 33.02
CA ASN A 117 -1.11 -34.20 33.67
C ASN A 117 -0.42 -34.22 35.03
N GLY A 118 -1.00 -34.89 36.02
CA GLY A 118 -0.49 -34.97 37.39
C GLY A 118 -0.97 -33.84 38.32
N GLY A 119 -1.90 -33.00 37.86
CA GLY A 119 -2.61 -32.03 38.71
C GLY A 119 -1.77 -30.83 39.12
N VAL A 120 -2.26 -30.09 40.12
CA VAL A 120 -1.62 -28.85 40.63
C VAL A 120 -0.20 -29.05 41.18
N THR A 121 0.22 -30.28 41.46
CA THR A 121 1.58 -30.60 41.92
C THR A 121 2.58 -30.80 40.79
N ALA A 122 2.13 -30.97 39.54
CA ALA A 122 2.99 -31.24 38.40
C ALA A 122 3.58 -29.95 37.83
N THR A 123 4.72 -29.51 38.37
CA THR A 123 5.39 -28.25 37.99
C THR A 123 6.68 -28.45 37.18
N GLY A 124 7.02 -29.69 36.83
CA GLY A 124 8.21 -30.01 36.04
C GLY A 124 8.09 -29.64 34.55
N ASN A 125 9.22 -29.37 33.91
CA ASN A 125 9.31 -29.27 32.45
C ASN A 125 9.04 -30.64 31.80
N GLY A 126 8.41 -30.65 30.63
CA GLY A 126 8.13 -31.85 29.86
C GLY A 126 6.95 -32.68 30.38
N VAL A 127 6.20 -32.16 31.36
CA VAL A 127 4.95 -32.80 31.80
C VAL A 127 3.92 -32.69 30.68
N ASN A 128 3.29 -33.82 30.37
CA ASN A 128 2.34 -33.95 29.28
C ASN A 128 1.10 -33.06 29.45
N VAL A 129 0.56 -32.58 28.33
CA VAL A 129 -0.75 -31.94 28.27
C VAL A 129 -1.74 -32.89 27.59
N HIS A 130 -2.91 -33.06 28.21
CA HIS A 130 -3.99 -33.91 27.75
C HIS A 130 -5.34 -33.21 27.96
N ILE A 131 -6.46 -33.85 27.60
CA ILE A 131 -7.78 -33.40 28.06
C ILE A 131 -8.23 -34.19 29.29
N TRP A 132 -8.90 -33.51 30.22
CA TRP A 132 -9.45 -34.13 31.42
C TRP A 132 -10.76 -33.48 31.83
N THR A 133 -11.63 -34.23 32.52
CA THR A 133 -12.89 -33.74 33.09
C THR A 133 -12.66 -32.46 33.89
N ASN A 134 -13.41 -31.41 33.56
CA ASN A 134 -13.25 -30.10 34.17
C ASN A 134 -13.58 -30.16 35.66
N SER A 135 -12.57 -29.88 36.49
CA SER A 135 -12.65 -29.81 37.95
C SER A 135 -12.48 -28.38 38.48
N GLY A 136 -12.12 -27.43 37.61
CA GLY A 136 -11.77 -26.06 37.98
C GLY A 136 -10.42 -25.93 38.70
N ALA A 137 -9.58 -26.97 38.71
CA ALA A 137 -8.24 -26.93 39.29
C ALA A 137 -7.28 -26.03 38.49
N ASN A 138 -6.24 -25.50 39.14
CA ASN A 138 -5.35 -24.53 38.50
C ASN A 138 -4.44 -25.11 37.39
N ASN A 139 -4.29 -26.44 37.32
CA ASN A 139 -3.62 -27.12 36.20
C ASN A 139 -4.51 -27.25 34.95
N GLN A 140 -5.78 -26.84 35.05
CA GLN A 140 -6.78 -26.79 33.97
C GLN A 140 -7.13 -25.35 33.57
N LYS A 141 -6.41 -24.37 34.12
CA LYS A 141 -6.57 -22.95 33.83
C LYS A 141 -5.31 -22.43 33.18
N TRP A 142 -5.49 -21.56 32.19
CA TRP A 142 -4.40 -21.02 31.39
C TRP A 142 -4.46 -19.50 31.42
N THR A 143 -3.37 -18.86 31.86
CA THR A 143 -3.14 -17.44 31.71
C THR A 143 -2.70 -17.18 30.27
N ILE A 144 -3.48 -16.40 29.52
CA ILE A 144 -3.18 -16.08 28.12
C ILE A 144 -2.61 -14.67 28.06
N GLN A 145 -1.41 -14.51 27.50
CA GLN A 145 -0.72 -13.22 27.43
C GLN A 145 -0.18 -12.94 26.02
N PRO A 146 -0.35 -11.72 25.49
CA PRO A 146 0.25 -11.34 24.21
C PRO A 146 1.77 -11.32 24.31
N THR A 147 2.46 -11.78 23.27
CA THR A 147 3.94 -11.84 23.20
C THR A 147 4.58 -10.50 22.82
N GLY A 148 3.81 -9.53 22.32
CA GLY A 148 4.28 -8.22 21.84
C GLY A 148 4.68 -8.20 20.36
N GLY A 149 4.80 -6.99 19.79
CA GLY A 149 5.07 -6.77 18.36
C GLY A 149 3.84 -6.96 17.44
N ASN A 150 4.03 -6.79 16.13
CA ASN A 150 2.93 -6.77 15.14
C ASN A 150 2.30 -8.16 14.85
N TYR A 151 2.66 -9.22 15.57
CA TYR A 151 2.36 -10.61 15.18
C TYR A 151 1.06 -11.19 15.76
N ASN A 152 0.34 -10.51 16.66
CA ASN A 152 -0.90 -11.01 17.30
C ASN A 152 -0.79 -12.48 17.79
N THR A 153 0.29 -12.79 18.50
CA THR A 153 0.54 -14.11 19.08
C THR A 153 0.50 -14.07 20.59
N TYR A 154 0.25 -15.22 21.20
CA TYR A 154 -0.01 -15.37 22.62
C TYR A 154 0.86 -16.49 23.20
N THR A 155 1.24 -16.34 24.46
CA THR A 155 1.67 -17.44 25.31
C THR A 155 0.49 -17.91 26.14
N LEU A 156 0.40 -19.22 26.36
CA LEU A 156 -0.60 -19.84 27.23
C LEU A 156 0.14 -20.49 28.39
N ALA A 157 0.06 -19.92 29.59
CA ALA A 157 0.77 -20.42 30.76
C ALA A 157 -0.19 -21.11 31.75
N ALA A 158 0.10 -22.35 32.15
CA ALA A 158 -0.72 -23.05 33.13
C ALA A 158 -0.67 -22.32 34.49
N VAL A 159 -1.83 -22.02 35.08
CA VAL A 159 -1.94 -21.14 36.26
C VAL A 159 -1.20 -21.70 37.48
N HIS A 160 -1.14 -23.04 37.64
CA HIS A 160 -0.46 -23.65 38.79
C HIS A 160 1.07 -23.60 38.72
N SER A 161 1.67 -23.65 37.52
CA SER A 161 3.11 -23.79 37.34
C SER A 161 3.78 -22.55 36.73
N GLY A 162 3.00 -21.66 36.09
CA GLY A 162 3.50 -20.54 35.30
C GLY A 162 4.25 -20.94 34.03
N LYS A 163 4.17 -22.22 33.62
CA LYS A 163 4.86 -22.77 32.45
C LYS A 163 3.98 -22.72 31.20
N GLY A 164 4.62 -22.46 30.06
CA GLY A 164 3.96 -22.30 28.77
C GLY A 164 3.54 -23.62 28.15
N LEU A 165 2.46 -23.60 27.37
CA LEU A 165 2.06 -24.62 26.42
C LEU A 165 3.13 -24.70 25.31
N ASP A 166 3.76 -25.87 25.17
CA ASP A 166 5.00 -26.05 24.43
C ASP A 166 4.87 -27.25 23.47
N VAL A 167 5.16 -27.05 22.19
CA VAL A 167 5.39 -28.18 21.27
C VAL A 167 6.79 -28.74 21.52
N ASN A 168 6.85 -30.01 21.90
CA ASN A 168 8.09 -30.66 22.30
C ASN A 168 9.14 -30.64 21.18
N GLY A 169 10.36 -30.28 21.54
CA GLY A 169 11.52 -30.31 20.65
C GLY A 169 11.49 -29.29 19.51
N VAL A 170 10.67 -28.23 19.62
CA VAL A 170 10.54 -27.21 18.55
C VAL A 170 10.13 -27.85 17.21
N SER A 171 9.35 -28.94 17.29
CA SER A 171 9.11 -29.83 16.18
C SER A 171 8.14 -29.26 15.14
N PHE A 172 8.38 -29.58 13.87
CA PHE A 172 7.46 -29.37 12.74
C PHE A 172 6.67 -30.64 12.39
N ALA A 173 6.93 -31.76 13.07
CA ALA A 173 6.34 -33.04 12.71
C ALA A 173 4.87 -33.13 13.13
N ASN A 174 4.06 -33.73 12.26
CA ASN A 174 2.68 -34.12 12.58
C ASN A 174 2.68 -35.07 13.79
N GLY A 175 1.85 -34.78 14.77
CA GLY A 175 1.73 -35.59 15.98
C GLY A 175 2.79 -35.32 17.03
N ALA A 176 3.62 -34.26 16.86
CA ALA A 176 4.54 -33.87 17.92
C ALA A 176 3.77 -33.51 19.20
N ASN A 177 4.28 -34.01 20.32
CA ASN A 177 3.60 -33.93 21.60
C ASN A 177 3.54 -32.49 22.14
N VAL A 178 2.45 -32.17 22.85
CA VAL A 178 2.33 -30.91 23.58
C VAL A 178 2.54 -31.15 25.08
N GLN A 179 3.34 -30.29 25.68
CA GLN A 179 3.78 -30.38 27.07
C GLN A 179 3.77 -29.00 27.73
N GLN A 180 4.01 -28.93 29.04
CA GLN A 180 4.39 -27.67 29.67
C GLN A 180 5.92 -27.52 29.70
N TRP A 181 6.41 -26.30 29.49
CA TRP A 181 7.84 -25.98 29.64
C TRP A 181 8.03 -24.56 30.17
N THR A 182 9.19 -24.27 30.78
CA THR A 182 9.53 -22.89 31.18
C THR A 182 9.42 -21.95 29.98
N LEU A 183 8.71 -20.84 30.14
CA LEU A 183 8.58 -19.83 29.08
C LEU A 183 9.96 -19.31 28.65
N GLY A 184 10.19 -19.26 27.34
CA GLY A 184 11.42 -18.75 26.71
C GLY A 184 11.12 -18.12 25.34
N PRO A 185 12.15 -17.73 24.57
CA PRO A 185 11.99 -17.05 23.28
C PRO A 185 11.64 -18.00 22.12
N GLY A 186 11.33 -19.27 22.40
CA GLY A 186 11.06 -20.27 21.37
C GLY A 186 9.69 -20.09 20.74
N LEU A 187 9.64 -20.00 19.41
CA LEU A 187 8.39 -19.84 18.66
C LEU A 187 7.42 -21.02 18.85
N ASN A 188 7.90 -22.16 19.34
CA ASN A 188 7.10 -23.33 19.67
C ASN A 188 6.21 -23.16 20.91
N GLN A 189 6.36 -22.05 21.64
CA GLN A 189 5.53 -21.66 22.79
C GLN A 189 4.61 -20.47 22.47
N GLU A 190 4.65 -19.97 21.24
CA GLU A 190 3.81 -18.88 20.79
C GLU A 190 2.69 -19.40 19.91
N TRP A 191 1.49 -18.86 20.11
CA TRP A 191 0.28 -19.39 19.51
C TRP A 191 -0.57 -18.27 18.91
N TYR A 192 -1.09 -18.47 17.70
CA TYR A 192 -2.21 -17.68 17.20
C TYR A 192 -3.50 -18.28 17.76
N LEU A 193 -4.37 -17.41 18.26
CA LEU A 193 -5.71 -17.77 18.74
C LEU A 193 -6.71 -17.19 17.77
N GLU A 194 -7.22 -18.01 16.86
CA GLU A 194 -8.12 -17.57 15.80
C GLU A 194 -9.54 -18.09 16.02
N PRO A 195 -10.56 -17.23 16.04
CA PRO A 195 -11.93 -17.67 16.18
C PRO A 195 -12.36 -18.49 14.97
N VAL A 196 -13.04 -19.62 15.22
CA VAL A 196 -13.59 -20.51 14.17
C VAL A 196 -14.78 -19.86 13.48
N THR A 197 -15.58 -19.09 14.22
CA THR A 197 -16.65 -18.25 13.66
C THR A 197 -16.22 -16.80 13.70
N LEU A 198 -16.11 -16.18 12.53
CA LEU A 198 -15.68 -14.80 12.39
C LEU A 198 -16.82 -13.82 12.72
N PRO A 199 -16.65 -12.91 13.70
CA PRO A 199 -17.67 -11.92 14.02
C PRO A 199 -17.77 -10.85 12.93
N THR A 200 -18.99 -10.47 12.55
CA THR A 200 -19.20 -9.34 11.63
C THR A 200 -18.75 -8.02 12.29
N PRO A 201 -17.88 -7.22 11.65
CA PRO A 201 -17.50 -5.90 12.16
C PRO A 201 -18.70 -4.97 12.34
N SER A 202 -18.62 -4.07 13.33
CA SER A 202 -19.67 -3.10 13.64
C SER A 202 -19.10 -1.70 13.91
N GLY A 203 -19.97 -0.69 13.87
CA GLY A 203 -19.60 0.70 14.15
C GLY A 203 -18.66 1.28 13.09
N LEU A 204 -18.76 0.83 11.85
CA LEU A 204 -18.02 1.41 10.74
C LEU A 204 -18.47 2.87 10.54
N VAL A 205 -17.50 3.77 10.37
CA VAL A 205 -17.69 5.20 10.09
C VAL A 205 -16.71 5.59 9.00
N ALA A 206 -17.16 6.39 8.04
CA ALA A 206 -16.32 7.00 7.01
C ALA A 206 -16.33 8.53 7.16
N THR A 207 -15.15 9.15 7.09
CA THR A 207 -14.96 10.59 7.16
C THR A 207 -14.02 11.04 6.05
N THR A 208 -14.19 12.26 5.57
CA THR A 208 -13.36 12.86 4.52
C THR A 208 -12.47 13.93 5.13
N ASN A 209 -11.16 13.88 4.85
CA ASN A 209 -10.22 14.95 5.13
C ASN A 209 -9.14 14.95 4.04
N ASP A 210 -8.62 16.11 3.65
CA ASP A 210 -7.37 16.23 2.87
C ASP A 210 -7.27 15.31 1.62
N GLY A 211 -8.37 15.15 0.87
CA GLY A 211 -8.38 14.31 -0.34
C GLY A 211 -8.38 12.80 -0.10
N LEU A 212 -8.60 12.33 1.13
CA LEU A 212 -8.70 10.90 1.48
C LEU A 212 -10.01 10.57 2.22
N VAL A 213 -10.35 9.28 2.28
CA VAL A 213 -11.43 8.76 3.14
C VAL A 213 -10.81 7.99 4.30
N THR A 214 -11.04 8.45 5.52
CA THR A 214 -10.68 7.72 6.74
C THR A 214 -11.85 6.88 7.23
N LEU A 215 -11.64 5.57 7.28
CA LEU A 215 -12.55 4.59 7.86
C LEU A 215 -12.11 4.24 9.27
N THR A 216 -13.07 4.14 10.19
CA THR A 216 -12.86 3.59 11.54
C THR A 216 -13.97 2.62 11.91
N TRP A 217 -13.67 1.58 12.69
CA TRP A 217 -14.66 0.60 13.16
C TRP A 217 -14.35 0.11 14.58
N ASN A 218 -15.26 -0.66 15.18
CA ASN A 218 -15.03 -1.21 16.51
C ASN A 218 -14.10 -2.42 16.47
N ALA A 219 -13.16 -2.49 17.43
CA ALA A 219 -12.31 -3.66 17.63
C ALA A 219 -13.16 -4.92 17.84
N GLN A 220 -12.78 -6.02 17.18
CA GLN A 220 -13.46 -7.30 17.29
C GLN A 220 -12.65 -8.25 18.17
N PRO A 221 -13.26 -8.91 19.16
CA PRO A 221 -12.56 -9.92 19.94
C PRO A 221 -12.05 -11.09 19.08
N GLY A 222 -10.79 -11.47 19.25
CA GLY A 222 -10.19 -12.62 18.55
C GLY A 222 -9.87 -12.39 17.06
N SER A 223 -10.37 -11.32 16.42
CA SER A 223 -9.97 -10.96 15.06
C SER A 223 -9.00 -9.77 15.09
N SER A 224 -7.84 -9.98 14.50
CA SER A 224 -6.81 -8.96 14.32
C SER A 224 -6.63 -8.59 12.85
N ARG A 225 -7.56 -8.98 11.98
CA ARG A 225 -7.41 -8.84 10.53
C ARG A 225 -8.74 -8.53 9.89
N PHE A 226 -8.76 -7.45 9.11
CA PHE A 226 -9.93 -7.00 8.38
C PHE A 226 -9.65 -6.92 6.89
N HIS A 227 -10.67 -7.21 6.10
CA HIS A 227 -10.75 -6.80 4.71
C HIS A 227 -11.57 -5.53 4.63
N ILE A 228 -11.03 -4.55 3.91
CA ILE A 228 -11.73 -3.31 3.58
C ILE A 228 -12.21 -3.46 2.16
N LYS A 229 -13.50 -3.27 1.96
CA LYS A 229 -14.11 -3.36 0.64
C LYS A 229 -14.79 -2.06 0.30
N ARG A 230 -14.76 -1.73 -0.98
CA ARG A 230 -15.28 -0.49 -1.54
C ARG A 230 -16.10 -0.76 -2.78
N SER A 231 -17.16 -0.01 -2.99
CA SER A 231 -17.89 0.07 -4.25
C SER A 231 -18.23 1.52 -4.59
N THR A 232 -18.46 1.80 -5.87
CA THR A 232 -19.13 3.03 -6.32
C THR A 232 -20.65 2.85 -6.43
N THR A 233 -21.17 1.64 -6.16
CA THR A 233 -22.60 1.32 -6.16
C THR A 233 -23.05 0.94 -4.76
N SER A 234 -24.05 1.63 -4.21
CA SER A 234 -24.59 1.28 -2.89
C SER A 234 -25.15 -0.15 -2.86
N GLY A 235 -24.86 -0.88 -1.79
CA GLY A 235 -25.42 -2.19 -1.47
C GLY A 235 -24.91 -3.36 -2.30
N SER A 236 -24.02 -3.14 -3.28
CA SER A 236 -23.52 -4.23 -4.15
C SER A 236 -22.18 -3.90 -4.80
N GLY A 237 -21.53 -4.88 -5.43
CA GLY A 237 -20.33 -4.65 -6.23
C GLY A 237 -19.11 -4.22 -5.41
N TYR A 238 -19.00 -4.61 -4.14
CA TYR A 238 -17.82 -4.31 -3.33
C TYR A 238 -16.62 -5.14 -3.78
N THR A 239 -15.50 -4.46 -4.04
CA THR A 239 -14.19 -5.07 -4.27
C THR A 239 -13.31 -4.86 -3.05
N THR A 240 -12.46 -5.84 -2.72
CA THR A 240 -11.55 -5.74 -1.58
C THR A 240 -10.37 -4.83 -1.95
N ILE A 241 -10.29 -3.66 -1.32
CA ILE A 241 -9.24 -2.66 -1.58
C ILE A 241 -8.04 -2.79 -0.62
N ALA A 242 -8.25 -3.41 0.54
CA ALA A 242 -7.18 -3.73 1.48
C ALA A 242 -7.47 -5.04 2.23
N THR A 243 -6.42 -5.81 2.50
CA THR A 243 -6.52 -7.12 3.17
C THR A 243 -5.68 -7.15 4.43
N ASN A 244 -6.04 -8.03 5.37
CA ASN A 244 -5.29 -8.29 6.59
C ASN A 244 -4.97 -7.05 7.45
N ILE A 245 -5.84 -6.03 7.43
CA ILE A 245 -5.65 -4.79 8.21
C ILE A 245 -5.66 -5.12 9.70
N ARG A 246 -4.58 -4.75 10.41
CA ARG A 246 -4.34 -5.13 11.82
C ARG A 246 -4.80 -4.13 12.87
N GLY A 247 -5.36 -3.01 12.42
CA GLY A 247 -5.97 -1.99 13.26
C GLY A 247 -7.46 -1.86 13.00
N THR A 248 -8.06 -0.84 13.59
CA THR A 248 -9.46 -0.48 13.43
C THR A 248 -9.65 0.84 12.67
N THR A 249 -8.62 1.23 11.91
CA THR A 249 -8.58 2.43 11.09
C THR A 249 -7.97 2.08 9.74
N PHE A 250 -8.50 2.66 8.67
CA PHE A 250 -7.94 2.57 7.33
C PHE A 250 -8.06 3.91 6.62
N HIS A 251 -7.01 4.31 5.91
CA HIS A 251 -6.99 5.52 5.09
C HIS A 251 -7.03 5.12 3.62
N ASP A 252 -8.15 5.40 2.97
CA ASP A 252 -8.30 5.23 1.53
C ASP A 252 -7.85 6.50 0.81
N SER A 253 -6.62 6.48 0.29
CA SER A 253 -6.04 7.55 -0.52
C SER A 253 -6.30 7.37 -2.03
N MET A 254 -6.93 6.27 -2.44
CA MET A 254 -7.26 5.96 -3.85
C MET A 254 -8.66 6.44 -4.22
N VAL A 255 -9.03 7.60 -3.72
CA VAL A 255 -10.36 8.15 -3.90
C VAL A 255 -10.26 9.35 -4.83
N VAL A 256 -11.14 9.37 -5.82
CA VAL A 256 -11.28 10.53 -6.70
C VAL A 256 -12.26 11.47 -6.04
N GLY A 257 -11.85 12.73 -5.84
CA GLY A 257 -12.75 13.76 -5.32
C GLY A 257 -14.04 13.85 -6.15
N GLY A 258 -15.16 14.08 -5.49
CA GLY A 258 -16.50 14.11 -6.09
C GLY A 258 -17.11 12.72 -6.36
N THR A 259 -16.34 11.63 -6.28
CA THR A 259 -16.88 10.27 -6.44
C THR A 259 -17.40 9.75 -5.11
N THR A 260 -18.66 9.30 -5.08
CA THR A 260 -19.20 8.68 -3.86
C THR A 260 -18.77 7.23 -3.78
N TYR A 261 -18.16 6.86 -2.66
CA TYR A 261 -17.72 5.51 -2.37
C TYR A 261 -18.51 4.93 -1.20
N HIS A 262 -18.79 3.65 -1.30
CA HIS A 262 -19.51 2.84 -0.33
C HIS A 262 -18.55 1.80 0.25
N TYR A 263 -18.44 1.75 1.56
CA TYR A 263 -17.49 0.91 2.27
C TYR A 263 -18.18 -0.09 3.17
N VAL A 264 -17.60 -1.27 3.20
CA VAL A 264 -17.91 -2.31 4.17
C VAL A 264 -16.62 -2.95 4.64
N VAL A 265 -16.64 -3.45 5.87
CA VAL A 265 -15.49 -4.14 6.48
C VAL A 265 -15.91 -5.55 6.87
N ALA A 266 -15.04 -6.53 6.65
CA ALA A 266 -15.25 -7.90 7.11
C ALA A 266 -14.06 -8.37 7.94
N THR A 267 -14.29 -9.20 8.96
CA THR A 267 -13.20 -9.87 9.66
C THR A 267 -12.70 -11.04 8.81
N VAL A 268 -11.40 -11.33 8.91
CA VAL A 268 -10.79 -12.45 8.20
C VAL A 268 -9.91 -13.32 9.09
N ASN A 269 -9.85 -14.60 8.77
CA ASN A 269 -8.87 -15.56 9.25
C ASN A 269 -8.33 -16.38 8.06
N PHE A 270 -7.50 -17.40 8.33
CA PHE A 270 -6.96 -18.25 7.26
C PHE A 270 -8.02 -19.10 6.53
N ASP A 271 -9.20 -19.31 7.12
CA ASP A 271 -10.26 -20.17 6.55
C ASP A 271 -11.29 -19.38 5.72
N GLY A 272 -11.32 -18.06 5.86
CA GLY A 272 -12.24 -17.22 5.11
C GLY A 272 -12.55 -15.89 5.78
N GLU A 273 -13.74 -15.39 5.49
CA GLU A 273 -14.18 -14.03 5.78
C GLU A 273 -15.58 -14.05 6.41
N SER A 274 -15.85 -13.11 7.32
CA SER A 274 -17.20 -12.92 7.88
C SER A 274 -18.17 -12.34 6.85
N ASN A 275 -19.43 -12.20 7.24
CA ASN A 275 -20.30 -11.23 6.55
C ASN A 275 -19.71 -9.82 6.69
N ASN A 276 -19.99 -8.98 5.70
CA ASN A 276 -19.68 -7.55 5.72
C ASN A 276 -20.40 -6.83 6.86
N SER A 277 -19.78 -5.78 7.39
CA SER A 277 -20.42 -4.79 8.26
C SER A 277 -21.60 -4.11 7.57
N ASP A 278 -22.33 -3.30 8.34
CA ASP A 278 -23.20 -2.29 7.74
C ASP A 278 -22.40 -1.37 6.81
N GLU A 279 -23.03 -0.96 5.71
CA GLU A 279 -22.44 -0.03 4.74
C GLU A 279 -22.37 1.38 5.33
N VAL A 280 -21.27 2.07 5.02
CA VAL A 280 -21.18 3.53 5.11
C VAL A 280 -20.76 4.10 3.77
N SER A 281 -21.03 5.38 3.52
CA SER A 281 -20.54 6.08 2.33
C SER A 281 -19.80 7.35 2.67
N ALA A 282 -18.92 7.75 1.75
CA ALA A 282 -18.19 9.01 1.80
C ALA A 282 -17.94 9.53 0.38
N THR A 283 -17.97 10.85 0.23
CA THR A 283 -17.66 11.56 -1.02
C THR A 283 -16.52 12.53 -0.72
N PRO A 284 -15.26 12.14 -0.99
CA PRO A 284 -14.12 13.04 -0.79
C PRO A 284 -14.27 14.30 -1.63
N LEU A 285 -13.77 15.43 -1.13
CA LEU A 285 -13.82 16.69 -1.85
C LEU A 285 -12.83 16.67 -3.01
N THR A 286 -13.18 17.29 -4.14
CA THR A 286 -12.20 17.62 -5.19
C THR A 286 -11.20 18.66 -4.69
N PRO A 287 -10.00 18.77 -5.29
CA PRO A 287 -9.07 19.83 -4.94
C PRO A 287 -9.67 21.24 -5.08
N ALA A 288 -10.54 21.46 -6.07
CA ALA A 288 -11.29 22.71 -6.22
C ALA A 288 -12.31 22.93 -5.09
N GLN A 289 -13.04 21.88 -4.67
CA GLN A 289 -13.97 21.95 -3.54
C GLN A 289 -13.25 22.22 -2.22
N GLN A 290 -12.10 21.58 -1.99
CA GLN A 290 -11.27 21.82 -0.81
C GLN A 290 -10.75 23.26 -0.81
N TRP A 291 -10.23 23.73 -1.95
CA TRP A 291 -9.79 25.12 -2.10
C TRP A 291 -10.92 26.12 -1.82
N ARG A 292 -12.13 25.92 -2.35
CA ARG A 292 -13.27 26.80 -2.02
C ARG A 292 -13.61 26.76 -0.54
N LEU A 293 -13.56 25.59 0.09
CA LEU A 293 -13.80 25.46 1.53
C LEU A 293 -12.78 26.28 2.32
N ASP A 294 -11.53 26.28 1.91
CA ASP A 294 -10.44 26.98 2.58
C ASP A 294 -10.52 28.50 2.38
N GLU A 295 -10.79 28.97 1.15
CA GLU A 295 -10.84 30.41 0.83
C GLU A 295 -12.17 31.07 1.23
N PHE A 296 -13.29 30.37 1.03
CA PHE A 296 -14.64 30.93 1.17
C PHE A 296 -15.46 30.31 2.31
N GLY A 297 -14.95 29.27 2.99
CA GLY A 297 -15.68 28.56 4.05
C GLY A 297 -16.82 27.66 3.55
N SER A 298 -16.87 27.40 2.23
CA SER A 298 -17.91 26.62 1.55
C SER A 298 -17.30 25.90 0.35
N PHE A 299 -17.68 24.64 0.10
CA PHE A 299 -17.20 23.90 -1.08
C PHE A 299 -18.12 24.04 -2.31
N ASP A 300 -19.28 24.70 -2.17
CA ASP A 300 -20.29 24.83 -3.21
C ASP A 300 -19.83 25.78 -4.33
N ASP A 301 -20.07 25.40 -5.58
CA ASP A 301 -19.78 26.20 -6.78
C ASP A 301 -20.97 27.11 -7.12
N THR A 302 -21.25 28.11 -6.28
CA THR A 302 -22.43 28.98 -6.44
C THR A 302 -22.19 30.40 -5.96
N GLY A 303 -22.97 31.35 -6.52
CA GLY A 303 -22.91 32.75 -6.12
C GLY A 303 -21.52 33.34 -6.34
N ASP A 304 -21.03 34.10 -5.37
CA ASP A 304 -19.72 34.76 -5.47
C ASP A 304 -18.54 33.76 -5.40
N GLN A 305 -18.80 32.49 -5.07
CA GLN A 305 -17.79 31.42 -4.96
C GLN A 305 -17.69 30.59 -6.25
N ALA A 306 -18.54 30.89 -7.24
CA ALA A 306 -18.56 30.14 -8.48
C ALA A 306 -17.25 30.30 -9.25
N ASP A 307 -16.87 29.30 -10.05
CA ASP A 307 -15.61 29.31 -10.81
C ASP A 307 -15.44 30.53 -11.73
N ASP A 308 -16.54 31.01 -12.32
CA ASP A 308 -16.59 32.19 -13.19
C ASP A 308 -17.00 33.48 -12.47
N ALA A 309 -17.27 33.41 -11.16
CA ALA A 309 -17.48 34.59 -10.35
C ALA A 309 -16.16 35.31 -10.12
N ASP A 310 -16.27 36.63 -10.05
CA ASP A 310 -15.19 37.58 -9.83
C ASP A 310 -15.48 38.22 -8.47
N PHE A 311 -15.14 37.49 -7.40
CA PHE A 311 -15.56 37.81 -6.04
C PHE A 311 -15.02 39.17 -5.59
N ASP A 312 -13.80 39.49 -5.98
CA ASP A 312 -13.09 40.71 -5.62
C ASP A 312 -13.22 41.84 -6.66
N SER A 313 -13.84 41.55 -7.82
CA SER A 313 -14.11 42.48 -8.92
C SER A 313 -12.84 43.01 -9.61
N ASP A 314 -11.79 42.19 -9.71
CA ASP A 314 -10.54 42.51 -10.41
C ASP A 314 -10.61 42.25 -11.93
N GLY A 315 -11.66 41.56 -12.39
CA GLY A 315 -11.90 41.18 -13.77
C GLY A 315 -11.56 39.72 -14.09
N THR A 316 -11.28 38.90 -13.09
CA THR A 316 -10.80 37.52 -13.21
C THR A 316 -11.73 36.57 -12.47
N GLY A 317 -11.97 35.40 -13.05
CA GLY A 317 -12.77 34.39 -12.36
C GLY A 317 -11.96 33.67 -11.29
N ASN A 318 -12.59 33.38 -10.15
CA ASN A 318 -12.07 32.62 -9.01
C ASN A 318 -11.23 31.39 -9.42
N ALA A 319 -11.70 30.60 -10.39
CA ALA A 319 -10.98 29.41 -10.83
C ALA A 319 -9.66 29.76 -11.51
N LEU A 320 -9.60 30.83 -12.30
CA LEU A 320 -8.37 31.27 -12.93
C LEU A 320 -7.39 31.82 -11.89
N GLU A 321 -7.89 32.57 -10.91
CA GLU A 321 -7.08 33.06 -9.79
C GLU A 321 -6.43 31.93 -8.99
N ARG A 322 -7.20 30.88 -8.68
CA ARG A 322 -6.68 29.62 -8.11
C ARG A 322 -5.48 29.12 -8.90
N HIS A 323 -5.63 28.96 -10.22
CA HIS A 323 -4.58 28.44 -11.11
C HIS A 323 -3.31 29.30 -11.13
N LEU A 324 -3.47 30.61 -10.95
CA LEU A 324 -2.41 31.60 -11.00
C LEU A 324 -1.79 31.90 -9.61
N ALA A 325 -2.26 31.24 -8.55
CA ALA A 325 -1.91 31.54 -7.15
C ALA A 325 -2.19 33.00 -6.75
N MET A 326 -3.31 33.53 -7.24
CA MET A 326 -3.88 34.81 -6.82
C MET A 326 -4.83 34.60 -5.63
N ASN A 327 -5.15 35.68 -4.92
CA ASN A 327 -6.09 35.62 -3.81
C ASN A 327 -7.50 36.00 -4.29
N PRO A 328 -8.45 35.04 -4.42
CA PRO A 328 -9.76 35.33 -4.97
C PRO A 328 -10.63 36.24 -4.08
N THR A 329 -10.15 36.60 -2.90
CA THR A 329 -10.85 37.51 -1.97
C THR A 329 -10.22 38.90 -1.91
N GLU A 330 -9.12 39.15 -2.64
CA GLU A 330 -8.36 40.39 -2.62
C GLU A 330 -7.87 40.80 -4.02
N SER A 331 -8.40 41.91 -4.54
CA SER A 331 -8.01 42.44 -5.86
C SER A 331 -6.50 42.63 -6.04
N ASP A 332 -5.92 41.84 -6.94
CA ASP A 332 -4.48 41.80 -7.25
C ASP A 332 -4.18 41.79 -8.79
N PRO A 333 -4.73 42.77 -9.55
CA PRO A 333 -4.70 42.78 -11.02
C PRO A 333 -3.30 42.85 -11.63
N GLU A 334 -2.27 43.20 -10.85
CA GLU A 334 -0.87 43.14 -11.25
C GLU A 334 -0.32 41.72 -11.47
N LEU A 335 -1.04 40.69 -11.01
CA LEU A 335 -0.64 39.28 -11.12
C LEU A 335 -1.21 38.56 -12.35
N LEU A 336 -2.12 39.23 -13.09
CA LEU A 336 -2.77 38.69 -14.28
C LEU A 336 -1.81 38.36 -15.41
N PRO A 337 -2.08 37.34 -16.25
CA PRO A 337 -1.24 37.03 -17.40
C PRO A 337 -1.11 38.24 -18.33
N TRP A 338 0.12 38.62 -18.66
CA TRP A 338 0.37 39.79 -19.50
C TRP A 338 1.14 39.44 -20.77
N PRO A 339 0.77 40.09 -21.90
CA PRO A 339 1.45 39.86 -23.17
C PRO A 339 2.78 40.60 -23.23
N GLY A 340 3.71 40.05 -24.01
CA GLY A 340 4.96 40.70 -24.41
C GLY A 340 5.20 40.54 -25.90
N LEU A 341 5.95 41.47 -26.47
CA LEU A 341 6.38 41.43 -27.87
C LEU A 341 7.87 41.71 -27.95
N SER A 342 8.59 40.84 -28.65
CA SER A 342 9.95 41.09 -29.14
C SER A 342 9.91 41.41 -30.65
N ALA A 343 11.08 41.66 -31.26
CA ALA A 343 11.15 41.89 -32.70
C ALA A 343 10.70 40.66 -33.54
N SER A 344 10.79 39.45 -32.97
CA SER A 344 10.48 38.18 -33.66
C SER A 344 9.45 37.31 -32.94
N ASP A 345 9.15 37.60 -31.68
CA ASP A 345 8.45 36.66 -30.81
C ASP A 345 7.26 37.30 -30.09
N LEU A 346 6.20 36.50 -29.96
CA LEU A 346 5.06 36.75 -29.12
C LEU A 346 5.31 36.07 -27.78
N GLN A 347 5.11 36.80 -26.69
CA GLN A 347 5.34 36.31 -25.33
C GLN A 347 4.05 36.37 -24.51
N LEU A 348 3.90 35.39 -23.63
CA LEU A 348 2.86 35.37 -22.61
C LEU A 348 3.56 35.08 -21.28
N THR A 349 3.49 36.02 -20.33
CA THR A 349 4.00 35.79 -18.98
C THR A 349 2.82 35.57 -18.04
N TYR A 350 2.89 34.53 -17.22
CA TYR A 350 1.83 34.12 -16.30
C TYR A 350 2.42 33.53 -15.03
N ARG A 351 1.62 33.48 -13.97
CA ARG A 351 1.95 32.74 -12.75
C ARG A 351 1.37 31.33 -12.80
N LYS A 352 2.02 30.39 -12.13
CA LYS A 352 1.53 29.03 -11.94
C LYS A 352 1.68 28.69 -10.47
N ALA A 353 0.59 28.32 -9.79
CA ALA A 353 0.71 27.85 -8.42
C ALA A 353 1.57 26.58 -8.33
N ALA A 354 2.50 26.54 -7.38
CA ALA A 354 3.37 25.41 -7.15
C ALA A 354 2.63 24.22 -6.51
N TRP A 355 1.57 24.51 -5.76
CA TRP A 355 0.79 23.55 -4.99
C TRP A 355 -0.38 22.94 -5.77
N LEU A 356 -0.63 23.35 -7.02
CA LEU A 356 -1.75 22.86 -7.81
C LEU A 356 -1.46 21.45 -8.34
N PRO A 357 -2.00 20.39 -7.70
CA PRO A 357 -1.62 19.03 -8.02
C PRO A 357 -2.45 18.48 -9.18
N ASP A 358 -3.50 19.20 -9.59
CA ASP A 358 -4.59 18.70 -10.41
C ASP A 358 -4.77 19.47 -11.72
N VAL A 359 -3.88 20.39 -12.10
CA VAL A 359 -4.02 21.17 -13.35
C VAL A 359 -2.71 21.35 -14.10
N ASN A 360 -2.74 21.04 -15.40
CA ASN A 360 -1.75 21.42 -16.39
C ASN A 360 -2.10 22.78 -17.00
N LEU A 361 -1.10 23.67 -17.07
CA LEU A 361 -1.19 24.92 -17.81
C LEU A 361 -0.44 24.77 -19.13
N THR A 362 -1.16 24.86 -20.24
CA THR A 362 -0.60 24.82 -21.59
C THR A 362 -0.85 26.13 -22.31
N VAL A 363 0.10 26.57 -23.14
CA VAL A 363 -0.11 27.72 -24.02
C VAL A 363 -0.57 27.19 -25.37
N GLU A 364 -1.69 27.71 -25.84
CA GLU A 364 -2.24 27.38 -27.16
C GLU A 364 -2.17 28.60 -28.08
N GLU A 365 -2.04 28.34 -29.38
CA GLU A 365 -2.05 29.34 -30.43
C GLU A 365 -3.22 29.16 -31.41
N SER A 366 -3.69 30.28 -31.96
CA SER A 366 -4.73 30.32 -32.99
C SER A 366 -4.64 31.63 -33.79
N ASP A 367 -5.23 31.63 -34.98
CA ASP A 367 -5.52 32.83 -35.77
C ASP A 367 -6.98 33.33 -35.54
N LEU A 368 -7.72 32.67 -34.63
CA LEU A 368 -9.16 32.81 -34.34
C LEU A 368 -10.11 32.36 -35.46
N THR A 369 -9.60 31.84 -36.57
CA THR A 369 -10.44 31.26 -37.63
C THR A 369 -10.42 29.74 -37.61
N GLY A 370 -9.35 29.13 -37.08
CA GLY A 370 -9.20 27.69 -36.85
C GLY A 370 -9.27 27.25 -35.38
N PRO A 371 -9.01 25.97 -35.10
CA PRO A 371 -8.95 25.46 -33.73
C PRO A 371 -7.76 26.06 -32.96
N TRP A 372 -7.83 26.00 -31.64
CA TRP A 372 -6.67 26.23 -30.79
C TRP A 372 -5.80 24.98 -30.76
N LEU A 373 -4.51 25.15 -30.96
CA LEU A 373 -3.52 24.07 -30.97
C LEU A 373 -2.41 24.39 -29.97
N PRO A 374 -1.68 23.38 -29.44
CA PRO A 374 -0.50 23.63 -28.63
C PRO A 374 0.47 24.60 -29.33
N ALA A 375 0.85 25.68 -28.64
CA ALA A 375 1.70 26.69 -29.22
C ALA A 375 3.13 26.18 -29.42
N ASN A 376 3.74 26.51 -30.55
CA ASN A 376 5.13 26.15 -30.81
C ASN A 376 6.05 27.22 -30.21
N GLY A 377 6.69 26.91 -29.08
CA GLY A 377 7.52 27.86 -28.35
C GLY A 377 8.30 27.22 -27.20
N THR A 378 8.91 28.07 -26.37
CA THR A 378 9.68 27.67 -25.20
C THR A 378 9.22 28.41 -23.95
N SER A 379 9.30 27.75 -22.80
CA SER A 379 9.01 28.33 -21.49
C SER A 379 10.29 28.61 -20.72
N GLU A 380 10.34 29.75 -20.03
CA GLU A 380 11.40 30.16 -19.11
C GLU A 380 10.79 30.48 -17.75
N ILE A 381 11.32 29.90 -16.66
CA ILE A 381 10.96 30.29 -15.29
C ILE A 381 11.73 31.57 -14.96
N LEU A 382 11.02 32.67 -14.77
CA LEU A 382 11.59 33.98 -14.43
C LEU A 382 11.84 34.11 -12.91
N SER A 383 10.95 33.54 -12.10
CA SER A 383 11.07 33.50 -10.65
C SER A 383 10.27 32.34 -10.06
N ASP A 384 10.65 31.91 -8.87
CA ASP A 384 9.97 30.88 -8.06
C ASP A 384 10.08 31.31 -6.59
N ASP A 385 8.95 31.57 -5.95
CA ASP A 385 8.88 31.97 -4.54
C ASP A 385 8.49 30.81 -3.61
N GLY A 386 8.38 29.59 -4.15
CA GLY A 386 7.92 28.39 -3.46
C GLY A 386 6.41 28.23 -3.40
N THR A 387 5.64 29.29 -3.65
CA THR A 387 4.17 29.26 -3.74
C THR A 387 3.69 29.31 -5.17
N ALA A 388 4.40 30.03 -6.05
CA ALA A 388 4.13 30.13 -7.45
C ALA A 388 5.40 30.35 -8.27
N GLN A 389 5.38 29.81 -9.49
CA GLN A 389 6.38 30.09 -10.52
C GLN A 389 5.85 31.16 -11.46
N GLN A 390 6.69 32.15 -11.76
CA GLN A 390 6.42 33.09 -12.84
C GLN A 390 7.09 32.57 -14.11
N ILE A 391 6.28 32.29 -15.14
CA ILE A 391 6.73 31.63 -16.36
C ILE A 391 6.49 32.57 -17.54
N ARG A 392 7.51 32.73 -18.38
CA ARG A 392 7.38 33.36 -19.70
C ARG A 392 7.40 32.29 -20.77
N PHE A 393 6.31 32.19 -21.52
CA PHE A 393 6.29 31.46 -22.77
C PHE A 393 6.65 32.39 -23.93
N THR A 394 7.50 31.92 -24.85
CA THR A 394 7.94 32.65 -26.03
C THR A 394 7.68 31.79 -27.27
N ALA A 395 6.87 32.30 -28.20
CA ALA A 395 6.62 31.66 -29.49
C ALA A 395 6.98 32.61 -30.63
N PRO A 396 7.53 32.11 -31.75
CA PRO A 396 7.74 32.91 -32.94
C PRO A 396 6.40 33.51 -33.41
N ILE A 397 6.40 34.79 -33.79
CA ILE A 397 5.22 35.45 -34.38
C ILE A 397 4.82 34.74 -35.69
N GLY A 398 5.80 34.18 -36.40
CA GLY A 398 5.61 33.50 -37.69
C GLY A 398 5.32 34.49 -38.82
N SER A 399 4.73 34.00 -39.92
CA SER A 399 4.32 34.80 -41.08
C SER A 399 2.81 35.09 -41.12
N GLU A 400 2.07 34.64 -40.09
CA GLU A 400 0.63 34.83 -39.99
C GLU A 400 0.26 36.32 -39.84
N ALA A 401 -0.87 36.72 -40.43
CA ALA A 401 -1.34 38.11 -40.34
C ALA A 401 -1.80 38.48 -38.91
N LYS A 402 -2.27 37.50 -38.14
CA LYS A 402 -2.64 37.62 -36.72
C LYS A 402 -2.35 36.29 -36.02
N LYS A 403 -1.69 36.35 -34.87
CA LYS A 403 -1.44 35.21 -34.00
C LYS A 403 -1.88 35.56 -32.58
N PHE A 404 -2.64 34.68 -31.97
CA PHE A 404 -3.13 34.82 -30.60
C PHE A 404 -2.54 33.69 -29.76
N LEU A 405 -2.18 34.01 -28.51
CA LEU A 405 -1.87 33.03 -27.49
C LEU A 405 -2.96 33.06 -26.43
N ARG A 406 -3.28 31.91 -25.89
CA ARG A 406 -4.05 31.79 -24.64
C ARG A 406 -3.38 30.81 -23.71
N LEU A 407 -3.62 30.99 -22.41
CA LEU A 407 -3.34 29.98 -21.42
C LEU A 407 -4.56 29.08 -21.27
N LYS A 408 -4.38 27.78 -21.40
CA LYS A 408 -5.38 26.76 -21.15
C LYS A 408 -5.03 26.04 -19.86
N ALA A 409 -5.99 25.96 -18.96
CA ALA A 409 -5.95 25.11 -17.77
C ALA A 409 -6.73 23.83 -18.04
N GLU A 410 -6.13 22.68 -17.79
CA GLU A 410 -6.77 21.36 -17.94
C GLU A 410 -6.36 20.43 -16.81
N PRO A 411 -7.20 19.46 -16.39
CA PRO A 411 -6.85 18.57 -15.28
C PRO A 411 -5.50 17.83 -15.49
N LYS A 412 -4.67 17.76 -14.45
CA LYS A 412 -3.45 16.94 -14.40
C LYS A 412 -3.86 15.50 -14.09
N GLU A 413 -3.77 14.63 -15.09
CA GLU A 413 -4.01 13.20 -14.92
C GLU A 413 -2.72 12.49 -14.49
N ARG A 414 -2.79 11.65 -13.44
CA ARG A 414 -1.69 10.75 -13.06
C ARG A 414 -1.68 9.53 -13.99
N PRO A 415 -0.53 9.06 -14.48
CA PRO A 415 -0.46 7.81 -15.22
C PRO A 415 -0.78 6.62 -14.30
N ARG A 416 -1.58 5.67 -14.79
CA ARG A 416 -1.78 4.38 -14.12
C ARG A 416 -0.61 3.46 -14.44
N VAL A 417 -0.02 2.81 -13.44
CA VAL A 417 1.18 1.98 -13.62
C VAL A 417 1.07 0.63 -12.92
N ILE A 418 1.51 -0.43 -13.60
CA ILE A 418 1.80 -1.75 -13.03
C ILE A 418 3.29 -2.00 -13.19
N VAL A 419 3.96 -2.45 -12.14
CA VAL A 419 5.37 -2.83 -12.15
C VAL A 419 5.50 -4.33 -11.96
N THR A 420 6.21 -5.01 -12.84
CA THR A 420 6.65 -6.39 -12.64
C THR A 420 8.17 -6.44 -12.52
N THR A 421 8.68 -7.03 -11.44
CA THR A 421 10.10 -6.94 -11.05
C THR A 421 10.62 -8.28 -10.55
N ASP A 422 11.81 -8.66 -10.98
CA ASP A 422 12.49 -9.89 -10.56
C ASP A 422 13.42 -9.68 -9.36
N GLY A 423 13.63 -8.45 -8.93
CA GLY A 423 14.14 -8.14 -7.58
C GLY A 423 15.65 -8.24 -7.44
N GLU A 424 16.38 -8.01 -8.53
CA GLU A 424 17.82 -7.83 -8.54
C GLU A 424 18.22 -6.58 -7.72
N ALA A 425 19.52 -6.36 -7.55
CA ALA A 425 20.02 -5.26 -6.71
C ALA A 425 19.62 -3.88 -7.26
N ASP A 426 19.53 -3.74 -8.58
CA ASP A 426 19.07 -2.53 -9.27
C ASP A 426 17.55 -2.40 -9.28
N ASP A 427 16.77 -3.49 -9.31
CA ASP A 427 15.33 -3.44 -9.00
C ASP A 427 15.07 -2.90 -7.60
N GLN A 428 15.84 -3.34 -6.61
CA GLN A 428 15.71 -2.86 -5.23
C GLN A 428 16.03 -1.36 -5.14
N ALA A 429 17.05 -0.88 -5.85
CA ALA A 429 17.36 0.55 -5.94
C ALA A 429 16.25 1.33 -6.67
N SER A 430 15.74 0.78 -7.77
CA SER A 430 14.63 1.34 -8.55
C SER A 430 13.35 1.42 -7.71
N MET A 431 13.10 0.42 -6.87
CA MET A 431 11.95 0.38 -5.97
C MET A 431 12.01 1.50 -4.93
N VAL A 432 13.17 1.79 -4.35
CA VAL A 432 13.33 2.96 -3.45
C VAL A 432 12.91 4.23 -4.16
N ARG A 433 13.42 4.47 -5.37
CA ARG A 433 13.09 5.66 -6.15
C ARG A 433 11.61 5.69 -6.49
N PHE A 434 11.07 4.58 -6.98
CA PHE A 434 9.67 4.44 -7.35
C PHE A 434 8.74 4.80 -6.18
N LEU A 435 8.98 4.26 -4.99
CA LEU A 435 8.22 4.57 -3.77
C LEU A 435 8.32 6.05 -3.37
N LEU A 436 9.51 6.65 -3.47
CA LEU A 436 9.71 8.07 -3.17
C LEU A 436 9.12 9.02 -4.22
N THR A 437 8.72 8.52 -5.39
CA THR A 437 8.02 9.28 -6.43
C THR A 437 6.60 8.76 -6.70
N ALA A 438 6.07 7.92 -5.81
CA ALA A 438 4.79 7.25 -6.04
C ALA A 438 3.59 8.22 -6.03
N ASN A 439 3.75 9.44 -5.50
CA ASN A 439 2.78 10.52 -5.58
C ASN A 439 2.48 10.99 -7.03
N GLU A 440 3.34 10.67 -8.00
CA GLU A 440 3.13 11.06 -9.40
C GLU A 440 2.34 10.01 -10.21
N PHE A 441 2.10 8.81 -9.66
CA PHE A 441 1.50 7.68 -10.38
C PHE A 441 0.35 7.05 -9.62
N ASP A 442 -0.69 6.60 -10.33
CA ASP A 442 -1.67 5.68 -9.75
C ASP A 442 -1.09 4.26 -9.82
N VAL A 443 -0.51 3.79 -8.71
CA VAL A 443 0.23 2.52 -8.62
C VAL A 443 -0.73 1.33 -8.52
N GLU A 444 -1.13 0.80 -9.66
CA GLU A 444 -2.13 -0.25 -9.77
C GLU A 444 -1.64 -1.63 -9.31
N ALA A 445 -0.37 -1.98 -9.49
CA ALA A 445 0.19 -3.20 -8.92
C ALA A 445 1.72 -3.18 -8.88
N ILE A 446 2.27 -3.89 -7.89
CA ILE A 446 3.70 -4.22 -7.82
C ILE A 446 3.79 -5.74 -7.72
N VAL A 447 4.37 -6.39 -8.72
CA VAL A 447 4.31 -7.84 -8.85
C VAL A 447 5.71 -8.42 -8.97
N ASN A 448 6.07 -9.34 -8.06
CA ASN A 448 7.30 -10.10 -8.26
C ASN A 448 7.15 -11.02 -9.48
N SER A 449 8.11 -10.96 -10.39
CA SER A 449 8.20 -11.80 -11.58
C SER A 449 9.54 -12.52 -11.58
N SER A 450 9.83 -13.29 -12.63
CA SER A 450 11.17 -13.81 -12.89
C SER A 450 11.76 -13.22 -14.17
N SER A 451 13.04 -13.48 -14.38
CA SER A 451 13.77 -13.23 -15.63
C SER A 451 14.75 -14.37 -15.92
N GLN A 452 15.56 -14.20 -16.98
CA GLN A 452 16.74 -15.05 -17.23
C GLN A 452 17.87 -14.89 -16.19
N PHE A 453 17.81 -13.88 -15.33
CA PHE A 453 18.80 -13.60 -14.29
C PHE A 453 18.32 -14.01 -12.90
N HIS A 454 17.01 -13.90 -12.62
CA HIS A 454 16.47 -14.21 -11.30
C HIS A 454 15.16 -15.02 -11.33
N TRP A 455 15.15 -16.17 -10.64
CA TRP A 455 14.00 -17.08 -10.56
C TRP A 455 14.09 -18.03 -9.34
N VAL A 456 12.97 -18.66 -8.96
CA VAL A 456 12.89 -19.75 -7.98
C VAL A 456 13.04 -21.09 -8.69
N GLY A 457 14.06 -21.88 -8.35
CA GLY A 457 14.17 -23.26 -8.81
C GLY A 457 15.60 -23.81 -8.79
N PRO A 458 15.80 -25.05 -9.26
CA PRO A 458 17.12 -25.68 -9.31
C PRO A 458 18.11 -24.80 -10.09
N GLY A 459 19.26 -24.50 -9.48
CA GLY A 459 20.29 -23.63 -10.07
C GLY A 459 20.27 -22.19 -9.56
N ALA A 460 19.19 -21.75 -8.89
CA ALA A 460 19.09 -20.43 -8.27
C ALA A 460 19.69 -20.37 -6.84
N GLU A 461 20.44 -21.39 -6.45
CA GLU A 461 20.97 -21.56 -5.08
C GLU A 461 22.36 -20.92 -4.90
N THR A 462 23.09 -20.62 -5.99
CA THR A 462 24.45 -20.08 -5.94
C THR A 462 24.82 -19.28 -7.20
N GLY A 463 25.56 -18.17 -7.06
CA GLY A 463 26.13 -17.42 -8.19
C GLY A 463 25.52 -16.03 -8.39
N PHE A 464 25.74 -15.44 -9.56
CA PHE A 464 25.14 -14.14 -9.96
C PHE A 464 23.60 -14.22 -10.00
N ASN A 465 23.06 -15.38 -10.38
CA ASN A 465 21.62 -15.64 -10.51
C ASN A 465 20.99 -16.16 -9.20
N ALA A 466 21.59 -15.91 -8.05
CA ALA A 466 21.10 -16.45 -6.79
C ALA A 466 19.76 -15.80 -6.42
N TYR A 467 18.75 -16.63 -6.17
CA TYR A 467 17.42 -16.17 -5.83
C TYR A 467 17.41 -15.38 -4.51
N HIS A 468 16.81 -14.20 -4.55
CA HIS A 468 16.47 -13.40 -3.37
C HIS A 468 15.03 -13.69 -2.95
N ARG A 469 14.81 -13.78 -1.63
CA ARG A 469 13.48 -13.98 -1.05
C ARG A 469 12.50 -12.95 -1.63
N PHE A 470 11.35 -13.38 -2.17
CA PHE A 470 10.36 -12.47 -2.78
C PHE A 470 9.83 -11.44 -1.78
N GLU A 471 9.94 -11.73 -0.48
CA GLU A 471 9.58 -10.83 0.61
C GLU A 471 10.49 -9.59 0.72
N TRP A 472 11.52 -9.44 -0.11
CA TRP A 472 12.37 -8.24 -0.13
C TRP A 472 11.55 -6.95 -0.25
N PHE A 473 10.49 -6.94 -1.07
CA PHE A 473 9.63 -5.77 -1.23
C PHE A 473 8.99 -5.38 0.10
N LYS A 474 8.66 -6.36 0.96
CA LYS A 474 8.10 -6.09 2.28
C LYS A 474 9.05 -5.30 3.16
N ASP A 475 10.36 -5.57 3.08
CA ASP A 475 11.36 -4.81 3.84
C ASP A 475 11.38 -3.34 3.41
N PHE A 476 11.32 -3.07 2.10
CA PHE A 476 11.24 -1.71 1.57
C PHE A 476 9.93 -1.02 1.91
N LEU A 477 8.83 -1.77 1.90
CA LEU A 477 7.53 -1.23 2.27
C LEU A 477 7.45 -0.89 3.77
N ASP A 478 8.04 -1.72 4.62
CA ASP A 478 8.16 -1.46 6.06
C ASP A 478 9.06 -0.22 6.33
N LEU A 479 10.04 0.07 5.48
CA LEU A 479 10.82 1.32 5.50
C LEU A 479 10.01 2.52 4.98
N TYR A 480 9.28 2.34 3.87
CA TYR A 480 8.39 3.35 3.31
C TYR A 480 7.36 3.79 4.35
N ALA A 481 6.76 2.84 5.08
CA ALA A 481 5.81 3.11 6.16
C ALA A 481 6.38 4.00 7.27
N GLN A 482 7.67 3.90 7.58
CA GLN A 482 8.32 4.74 8.58
C GLN A 482 8.48 6.20 8.11
N VAL A 483 8.69 6.41 6.81
CA VAL A 483 8.87 7.76 6.23
C VAL A 483 7.57 8.36 5.70
N TYR A 484 6.52 7.55 5.52
CA TYR A 484 5.24 7.97 4.95
C TYR A 484 4.62 9.21 5.62
N PRO A 485 4.59 9.34 6.97
CA PRO A 485 4.08 10.56 7.60
C PRO A 485 4.85 11.83 7.21
N ASN A 486 6.14 11.72 6.90
CA ASN A 486 6.94 12.87 6.41
C ASN A 486 6.66 13.14 4.93
N LEU A 487 6.46 12.10 4.12
CA LEU A 487 6.11 12.26 2.70
C LEU A 487 4.79 13.01 2.52
N LEU A 488 3.80 12.73 3.38
CA LEU A 488 2.53 13.45 3.39
C LEU A 488 2.65 14.95 3.73
N LEU A 489 3.75 15.39 4.36
CA LEU A 489 4.01 16.82 4.55
C LEU A 489 4.45 17.52 3.25
N HIS A 490 4.89 16.74 2.25
CA HIS A 490 5.35 17.26 0.96
C HIS A 490 4.28 17.14 -0.12
N ASP A 491 3.52 16.03 -0.13
CA ASP A 491 2.42 15.82 -1.07
C ASP A 491 1.41 14.83 -0.46
N ALA A 492 0.13 15.18 -0.45
CA ALA A 492 -0.93 14.30 0.04
C ALA A 492 -1.17 13.08 -0.88
N ASN A 493 -0.66 13.11 -2.11
CA ASN A 493 -0.90 12.09 -3.13
C ASN A 493 -0.06 10.81 -2.98
N TYR A 494 0.82 10.74 -1.98
CA TYR A 494 1.59 9.53 -1.72
C TYR A 494 0.66 8.37 -1.31
N PRO A 495 0.75 7.20 -1.99
CA PRO A 495 -0.08 6.04 -1.66
C PRO A 495 0.25 5.50 -0.26
N SER A 496 -0.76 5.07 0.50
CA SER A 496 -0.50 4.50 1.82
C SER A 496 0.33 3.20 1.75
N PRO A 497 1.19 2.92 2.75
CA PRO A 497 1.93 1.66 2.80
C PRO A 497 1.01 0.44 2.75
N GLU A 498 -0.14 0.50 3.41
CA GLU A 498 -1.14 -0.55 3.44
C GLU A 498 -1.77 -0.79 2.06
N TYR A 499 -2.03 0.28 1.32
CA TYR A 499 -2.48 0.18 -0.06
C TYR A 499 -1.43 -0.48 -0.95
N LEU A 500 -0.19 -0.01 -0.93
CA LEU A 500 0.89 -0.63 -1.70
C LEU A 500 1.09 -2.10 -1.31
N GLN A 501 0.88 -2.46 -0.03
CA GLN A 501 0.89 -3.85 0.42
C GLN A 501 -0.25 -4.67 -0.19
N SER A 502 -1.45 -4.10 -0.30
CA SER A 502 -2.61 -4.80 -0.87
C SER A 502 -2.47 -5.04 -2.38
N ARG A 503 -1.76 -4.14 -3.07
CA ARG A 503 -1.43 -4.21 -4.50
C ARG A 503 -0.17 -5.00 -4.82
N TRP A 504 0.53 -5.50 -3.79
CA TRP A 504 1.67 -6.39 -3.97
C TRP A 504 1.24 -7.85 -4.06
N LYS A 505 1.74 -8.54 -5.10
CA LYS A 505 1.52 -9.98 -5.32
C LYS A 505 2.76 -10.68 -5.84
N VAL A 506 2.79 -11.98 -5.66
CA VAL A 506 3.78 -12.86 -6.29
C VAL A 506 3.20 -13.35 -7.62
N GLY A 507 3.91 -13.05 -8.69
CA GLY A 507 3.64 -13.50 -10.05
C GLY A 507 4.31 -14.82 -10.37
N ASN A 508 4.60 -15.02 -11.64
CA ASN A 508 5.28 -16.19 -12.16
C ASN A 508 6.78 -16.06 -11.89
N ILE A 509 7.26 -16.72 -10.84
CA ILE A 509 8.65 -16.62 -10.37
C ILE A 509 9.43 -17.94 -10.51
N THR A 510 8.79 -19.05 -10.91
CA THR A 510 9.41 -20.39 -10.87
C THR A 510 9.99 -20.81 -12.22
N ALA A 511 11.15 -21.47 -12.21
CA ALA A 511 11.63 -22.22 -13.38
C ALA A 511 11.13 -23.68 -13.36
N SER A 512 10.51 -24.13 -14.45
CA SER A 512 10.12 -25.52 -14.62
C SER A 512 11.32 -26.42 -14.97
N SER A 513 11.87 -27.11 -13.96
CA SER A 513 12.84 -28.22 -14.04
C SER A 513 13.95 -28.14 -15.12
N GLY A 514 15.11 -27.61 -14.74
CA GLY A 514 16.38 -27.80 -15.45
C GLY A 514 17.09 -26.47 -15.72
N ALA A 515 18.43 -26.47 -15.64
CA ALA A 515 19.29 -25.28 -15.65
C ALA A 515 19.29 -24.42 -16.95
N ALA A 516 18.34 -24.65 -17.85
CA ALA A 516 18.04 -23.83 -19.04
C ALA A 516 16.62 -24.06 -19.59
N ALA A 517 15.68 -24.59 -18.78
CA ALA A 517 14.29 -24.82 -19.18
C ALA A 517 13.37 -24.05 -18.22
N GLY A 518 12.60 -23.09 -18.74
CA GLY A 518 11.62 -22.32 -17.94
C GLY A 518 11.99 -20.85 -17.66
N ILE A 519 12.85 -20.22 -18.46
CA ILE A 519 12.87 -18.75 -18.55
C ILE A 519 11.56 -18.35 -19.23
N GLY A 520 10.73 -17.57 -18.54
CA GLY A 520 9.45 -17.14 -19.09
C GLY A 520 8.26 -18.06 -18.79
N GLU A 521 8.27 -18.83 -17.70
CA GLU A 521 7.11 -19.64 -17.32
C GLU A 521 5.86 -18.77 -17.15
N ASP A 522 4.82 -19.04 -17.94
CA ASP A 522 3.58 -18.28 -17.94
C ASP A 522 2.36 -19.21 -18.11
N ASP A 523 2.45 -20.45 -17.63
CA ASP A 523 1.35 -21.42 -17.69
C ASP A 523 0.58 -21.45 -16.36
N ILE A 524 1.21 -21.08 -15.25
CA ILE A 524 0.61 -21.03 -13.92
C ILE A 524 -0.15 -19.71 -13.75
N ARG A 525 -1.45 -19.79 -13.47
CA ARG A 525 -2.29 -18.63 -13.09
C ARG A 525 -2.00 -18.17 -11.65
N THR A 526 -0.88 -17.44 -11.47
CA THR A 526 -0.42 -16.89 -10.19
C THR A 526 -1.32 -15.77 -9.66
N GLU A 527 -1.16 -15.39 -8.39
CA GLU A 527 -1.91 -14.27 -7.81
C GLU A 527 -1.58 -12.95 -8.52
N GLY A 528 -0.31 -12.73 -8.87
CA GLY A 528 0.13 -11.58 -9.65
C GLY A 528 -0.52 -11.51 -11.02
N ALA A 529 -0.50 -12.61 -11.79
CA ALA A 529 -1.13 -12.64 -13.10
C ALA A 529 -2.64 -12.41 -13.05
N LYS A 530 -3.33 -12.97 -12.05
CA LYS A 530 -4.77 -12.76 -11.84
C LYS A 530 -5.08 -11.31 -11.51
N LEU A 531 -4.30 -10.68 -10.62
CA LEU A 531 -4.49 -9.28 -10.26
C LEU A 531 -4.32 -8.36 -11.49
N ILE A 532 -3.28 -8.57 -12.31
CA ILE A 532 -3.09 -7.79 -13.53
C ILE A 532 -4.30 -7.96 -14.46
N ALA A 533 -4.76 -9.20 -14.70
CA ALA A 533 -5.91 -9.45 -15.56
C ALA A 533 -7.20 -8.76 -15.04
N GLU A 534 -7.45 -8.81 -13.74
CA GLU A 534 -8.58 -8.12 -13.10
C GLU A 534 -8.54 -6.61 -13.34
N ILE A 535 -7.37 -5.98 -13.15
CA ILE A 535 -7.17 -4.53 -13.36
C ILE A 535 -7.43 -4.16 -14.83
N LEU A 536 -6.95 -4.96 -15.78
CA LEU A 536 -7.10 -4.68 -17.21
C LEU A 536 -8.55 -4.82 -17.71
N LEU A 537 -9.34 -5.65 -17.03
CA LEU A 537 -10.76 -5.86 -17.32
C LEU A 537 -11.68 -4.86 -16.61
N ASP A 538 -11.14 -3.99 -15.75
CA ASP A 538 -11.90 -2.91 -15.11
C ASP A 538 -12.23 -1.80 -16.11
N ASP A 539 -13.48 -1.34 -16.04
CA ASP A 539 -14.05 -0.28 -16.89
C ASP A 539 -14.38 0.98 -16.09
N SER A 540 -14.10 0.98 -14.78
CA SER A 540 -14.33 2.13 -13.92
C SER A 540 -13.41 3.31 -14.26
N ASP A 541 -12.24 3.03 -14.86
CA ASP A 541 -11.26 4.04 -15.26
C ASP A 541 -10.83 3.82 -16.73
N PRO A 542 -11.21 4.73 -17.66
CA PRO A 542 -10.91 4.60 -19.08
C PRO A 542 -9.48 5.03 -19.43
N ARG A 543 -8.70 5.56 -18.48
CA ARG A 543 -7.34 6.03 -18.75
C ARG A 543 -6.43 4.88 -19.18
N PRO A 544 -5.45 5.15 -20.06
CA PRO A 544 -4.33 4.27 -20.33
C PRO A 544 -3.63 3.73 -19.07
N ILE A 545 -3.16 2.48 -19.14
CA ILE A 545 -2.33 1.87 -18.10
C ILE A 545 -0.98 1.39 -18.67
N TRP A 546 0.09 1.73 -17.97
CA TRP A 546 1.47 1.36 -18.31
C TRP A 546 1.88 0.10 -17.57
N LEU A 547 2.24 -0.95 -18.29
CA LEU A 547 2.80 -2.18 -17.75
C LEU A 547 4.31 -2.13 -17.93
N GLN A 548 5.03 -1.99 -16.82
CA GLN A 548 6.47 -1.90 -16.77
C GLN A 548 7.07 -3.25 -16.39
N ALA A 549 7.84 -3.86 -17.29
CA ALA A 549 8.60 -5.07 -17.00
C ALA A 549 10.04 -4.68 -16.69
N TRP A 550 10.42 -4.68 -15.42
CA TRP A 550 11.80 -4.45 -14.98
C TRP A 550 12.67 -5.70 -15.17
N GLY A 551 12.06 -6.88 -15.01
CA GLY A 551 12.62 -8.19 -15.35
C GLY A 551 11.98 -8.82 -16.59
N GLY A 552 11.59 -10.09 -16.48
CA GLY A 552 10.86 -10.81 -17.54
C GLY A 552 9.40 -10.37 -17.69
N CYS A 553 8.83 -10.65 -18.86
CA CYS A 553 7.43 -10.35 -19.21
C CYS A 553 6.46 -11.46 -18.80
N ASN A 554 6.92 -12.57 -18.24
CA ASN A 554 6.11 -13.77 -18.07
C ASN A 554 4.85 -13.61 -17.23
N THR A 555 4.88 -12.83 -16.14
CA THR A 555 3.66 -12.57 -15.37
C THR A 555 2.66 -11.73 -16.17
N ILE A 556 3.13 -10.75 -16.95
CA ILE A 556 2.29 -9.96 -17.87
C ILE A 556 1.72 -10.87 -18.96
N SER A 557 2.56 -11.70 -19.57
CA SER A 557 2.16 -12.69 -20.58
C SER A 557 1.05 -13.60 -20.05
N ARG A 558 1.20 -14.12 -18.83
CA ARG A 558 0.18 -14.95 -18.20
C ARG A 558 -1.13 -14.19 -17.95
N ALA A 559 -1.06 -12.95 -17.50
CA ALA A 559 -2.25 -12.13 -17.28
C ALA A 559 -3.02 -11.91 -18.59
N LEU A 560 -2.30 -11.61 -19.67
CA LEU A 560 -2.86 -11.48 -21.00
C LEU A 560 -3.46 -12.80 -21.51
N LYS A 561 -2.78 -13.94 -21.30
CA LYS A 561 -3.35 -15.28 -21.59
C LYS A 561 -4.63 -15.57 -20.80
N ILE A 562 -4.74 -15.13 -19.54
CA ILE A 562 -6.00 -15.24 -18.77
C ILE A 562 -7.13 -14.50 -19.52
N ILE A 563 -6.87 -13.29 -20.01
CA ILE A 563 -7.87 -12.49 -20.74
C ILE A 563 -8.23 -13.15 -22.07
N GLU A 564 -7.26 -13.67 -22.82
CA GLU A 564 -7.53 -14.39 -24.06
C GLU A 564 -8.37 -15.66 -23.83
N GLU A 565 -8.04 -16.45 -22.80
CA GLU A 565 -8.71 -17.70 -22.48
C GLU A 565 -10.14 -17.48 -21.93
N ASP A 566 -10.30 -16.52 -21.02
CA ASP A 566 -11.55 -16.33 -20.27
C ASP A 566 -12.45 -15.23 -20.87
N HIS A 567 -11.87 -14.24 -21.56
CA HIS A 567 -12.54 -13.04 -22.08
C HIS A 567 -12.11 -12.67 -23.51
N PRO A 568 -12.10 -13.62 -24.48
CA PRO A 568 -11.54 -13.40 -25.83
C PRO A 568 -12.18 -12.21 -26.58
N THR A 569 -13.46 -11.91 -26.31
CA THR A 569 -14.16 -10.80 -26.97
C THR A 569 -13.73 -9.42 -26.47
N ARG A 570 -13.00 -9.33 -25.35
CA ARG A 570 -12.54 -8.08 -24.75
C ARG A 570 -11.08 -7.75 -25.07
N MET A 571 -10.35 -8.62 -25.78
CA MET A 571 -8.93 -8.40 -26.06
C MET A 571 -8.66 -7.08 -26.77
N ALA A 572 -9.45 -6.70 -27.78
CA ALA A 572 -9.27 -5.45 -28.51
C ALA A 572 -9.50 -4.19 -27.64
N GLU A 573 -10.46 -4.28 -26.72
CA GLU A 573 -10.75 -3.22 -25.75
C GLU A 573 -9.58 -3.07 -24.77
N VAL A 574 -9.07 -4.18 -24.23
CA VAL A 574 -7.90 -4.20 -23.34
C VAL A 574 -6.64 -3.72 -24.07
N ALA A 575 -6.42 -4.14 -25.31
CA ALA A 575 -5.29 -3.72 -26.13
C ALA A 575 -5.23 -2.20 -26.32
N ALA A 576 -6.39 -1.53 -26.48
CA ALA A 576 -6.47 -0.08 -26.57
C ALA A 576 -6.14 0.64 -25.23
N LYS A 577 -6.28 -0.06 -24.09
CA LYS A 577 -6.02 0.45 -22.74
C LYS A 577 -4.56 0.25 -22.29
N ILE A 578 -3.84 -0.75 -22.78
CA ILE A 578 -2.47 -1.03 -22.31
C ILE A 578 -1.36 -0.33 -23.10
N ARG A 579 -0.28 0.01 -22.40
CA ARG A 579 1.03 0.41 -22.97
C ARG A 579 2.12 -0.39 -22.29
N LEU A 580 3.05 -0.95 -23.06
CA LEU A 580 4.14 -1.77 -22.55
C LEU A 580 5.44 -0.97 -22.49
N TYR A 581 6.15 -1.07 -21.37
CA TYR A 581 7.49 -0.51 -21.19
C TYR A 581 8.41 -1.62 -20.66
N LEU A 582 9.27 -2.15 -21.50
CA LEU A 582 10.06 -3.34 -21.21
C LEU A 582 11.54 -2.96 -21.04
N ILE A 583 12.10 -3.21 -19.86
CA ILE A 583 13.53 -3.02 -19.57
C ILE A 583 14.28 -4.25 -20.08
N TRP A 584 14.75 -4.15 -21.32
CA TRP A 584 15.10 -5.32 -22.13
C TRP A 584 13.98 -6.36 -22.22
N GLU A 585 14.20 -7.40 -23.00
CA GLU A 585 13.35 -8.58 -23.04
C GLU A 585 14.08 -9.70 -22.29
N GLN A 586 13.92 -9.72 -20.97
CA GLN A 586 14.70 -10.62 -20.13
C GLN A 586 14.10 -12.04 -20.01
N ASP A 587 13.02 -12.31 -20.74
CA ASP A 587 12.55 -13.65 -21.04
C ASP A 587 12.00 -13.71 -22.48
N GLN A 588 11.53 -14.89 -22.87
CA GLN A 588 11.08 -15.16 -24.23
C GLN A 588 9.57 -14.92 -24.44
N THR A 589 8.79 -14.67 -23.37
CA THR A 589 7.32 -14.64 -23.44
C THR A 589 6.76 -13.51 -24.27
N TYR A 590 7.42 -12.36 -24.28
CA TYR A 590 7.03 -11.27 -25.15
C TYR A 590 7.12 -11.68 -26.63
N LYS A 591 8.25 -12.27 -27.03
CA LYS A 591 8.50 -12.70 -28.42
C LYS A 591 7.60 -13.86 -28.85
N ASP A 592 7.41 -14.84 -27.96
CA ASP A 592 6.69 -16.07 -28.29
C ASP A 592 5.17 -15.86 -28.26
N TYR A 593 4.67 -14.87 -27.52
CA TYR A 593 3.24 -14.67 -27.31
C TYR A 593 2.77 -13.23 -27.51
N ILE A 594 3.25 -12.28 -26.70
CA ILE A 594 2.69 -10.92 -26.65
C ILE A 594 2.81 -10.22 -28.01
N PHE A 595 3.98 -10.33 -28.65
CA PHE A 595 4.26 -9.75 -29.97
C PHE A 595 3.29 -10.26 -31.05
N GLY A 596 3.02 -11.57 -31.07
CA GLY A 596 2.15 -12.19 -32.07
C GLY A 596 0.66 -11.94 -31.83
N SER A 597 0.23 -11.98 -30.57
CA SER A 597 -1.19 -11.97 -30.21
C SER A 597 -1.74 -10.59 -29.86
N TRP A 598 -0.96 -9.75 -29.19
CA TRP A 598 -1.43 -8.49 -28.61
C TRP A 598 -0.98 -7.25 -29.38
N GLU A 599 0.23 -7.21 -29.91
CA GLU A 599 0.64 -6.09 -30.78
C GLU A 599 -0.13 -6.05 -32.10
N ALA A 600 -0.59 -7.22 -32.58
CA ALA A 600 -1.52 -7.31 -33.71
C ALA A 600 -2.83 -6.54 -33.47
N LEU A 601 -3.17 -6.25 -32.20
CA LEU A 601 -4.33 -5.46 -31.79
C LEU A 601 -4.00 -3.97 -31.54
N GLY A 602 -2.76 -3.53 -31.81
CA GLY A 602 -2.35 -2.12 -31.73
C GLY A 602 -1.80 -1.67 -30.38
N VAL A 603 -1.34 -2.60 -29.53
CA VAL A 603 -0.65 -2.26 -28.27
C VAL A 603 0.62 -1.46 -28.58
N GLN A 604 0.81 -0.35 -27.85
CA GLN A 604 2.02 0.46 -27.94
C GLN A 604 3.08 -0.09 -27.00
N THR A 605 4.25 -0.43 -27.55
CA THR A 605 5.37 -1.01 -26.80
C THR A 605 6.63 -0.17 -26.94
N ILE A 606 7.30 0.07 -25.82
CA ILE A 606 8.63 0.65 -25.73
C ILE A 606 9.55 -0.41 -25.15
N ILE A 607 10.62 -0.76 -25.87
CA ILE A 607 11.69 -1.61 -25.37
C ILE A 607 12.90 -0.70 -25.10
N ALA A 608 13.31 -0.62 -23.84
CA ALA A 608 14.36 0.27 -23.39
C ALA A 608 15.71 -0.47 -23.35
N ASP A 609 16.53 -0.24 -24.38
CA ASP A 609 17.82 -0.95 -24.56
C ASP A 609 19.05 -0.22 -24.00
N SER A 610 18.89 1.00 -23.46
CA SER A 610 20.00 1.92 -23.19
C SER A 610 20.67 1.81 -21.81
N PHE A 611 20.64 0.66 -21.13
CA PHE A 611 21.20 0.53 -19.77
C PHE A 611 22.73 0.34 -19.71
N ASP A 612 23.38 -0.14 -20.78
CA ASP A 612 24.83 -0.38 -20.80
C ASP A 612 25.66 0.89 -20.57
N CYS A 613 25.16 2.08 -20.93
CA CYS A 613 25.93 3.32 -20.88
C CYS A 613 26.00 4.01 -19.50
N ILE A 614 25.29 3.49 -18.48
CA ILE A 614 25.20 4.15 -17.16
C ILE A 614 25.71 3.27 -16.01
N ALA A 615 25.53 1.94 -16.06
CA ALA A 615 25.69 1.11 -14.85
C ALA A 615 26.78 0.02 -14.90
N TYR A 616 27.15 -0.52 -16.08
CA TYR A 616 27.86 -1.82 -16.12
C TYR A 616 29.34 -1.78 -16.60
N GLU A 617 29.84 -0.68 -17.17
CA GLU A 617 31.27 -0.54 -17.51
C GLU A 617 32.07 0.18 -16.39
N TRP A 618 32.32 -0.51 -15.27
CA TRP A 618 33.36 -0.08 -14.32
C TRP A 618 34.63 -0.91 -14.58
N PRO A 619 35.79 -0.31 -14.89
CA PRO A 619 37.02 -1.06 -15.12
C PRO A 619 37.45 -1.80 -13.85
N ASN A 620 37.67 -3.11 -14.00
CA ASN A 620 38.13 -4.04 -12.96
C ASN A 620 39.39 -3.60 -12.19
#